data_AF-A0A9D2B3J6-F1
#
_entry.id   AF-A0A9D2B3J6-F1
#
_cell.length_a   1.000
_cell.length_b   1.000
_cell.length_c   1.000
_cell.angle_alpha   90.00
_cell.angle_beta   90.00
_cell.angle_gamma   90.00
#
_symmetry.space_group_name_H-M   'P 1'
#
loop_
_entity.id
_entity.type
_entity.pdbx_description
1 polymer ?
#
loop_
_entity_poly.entity_id
_entity_poly.type
_entity_poly.pdbx_seq_one_letter_code
_entity_poly.pdbx_strand_id
1 'polypeptide(L)' 'KQCDGSILVVSSNKSSRKEVQQVANQLKSANSNLLGVVLNKVNYKEKGYYSKKYGYHSYYGGYGKTD' A
#
# COMPACT_ATOMS: atom_id res chain seq x y z
N LYS A 1 -29.76 -9.14 -0.24
CA LYS A 1 -28.60 -8.23 -0.40
C LYS A 1 -28.94 -6.95 0.36
N GLN A 2 -28.17 -6.55 1.39
CA GLN A 2 -28.50 -5.38 2.26
C GLN A 2 -27.57 -4.18 2.08
N CYS A 3 -26.51 -4.33 1.29
CA CYS A 3 -25.60 -3.23 0.94
C CYS A 3 -25.29 -3.29 -0.55
N ASP A 4 -25.05 -2.11 -1.14
CA ASP A 4 -24.65 -2.00 -2.53
C ASP A 4 -23.20 -2.40 -2.74
N GLY A 5 -22.33 -2.21 -1.73
CA GLY A 5 -20.92 -2.62 -1.78
C GLY A 5 -20.30 -2.76 -0.39
N SER A 6 -19.11 -3.39 -0.34
CA SER A 6 -18.35 -3.58 0.90
C SER A 6 -16.86 -3.29 0.68
N ILE A 7 -16.17 -2.87 1.74
CA ILE A 7 -14.72 -2.64 1.75
C ILE A 7 -14.11 -3.41 2.93
N LEU A 8 -13.01 -4.12 2.68
CA LEU A 8 -12.25 -4.80 3.74
C LEU A 8 -11.14 -3.89 4.26
N VAL A 9 -11.11 -3.59 5.56
CA VAL A 9 -10.05 -2.78 6.18
C VAL A 9 -9.10 -3.68 6.96
N VAL A 10 -7.80 -3.63 6.65
CA VAL A 10 -6.76 -4.47 7.26
C VAL A 10 -5.73 -3.59 7.94
N SER A 11 -5.32 -3.91 9.17
CA SER A 11 -4.20 -3.24 9.82
C SER A 11 -2.88 -3.76 9.27
N SER A 12 -2.01 -2.87 8.80
CA SER A 12 -0.66 -3.24 8.39
C SER A 12 0.13 -3.83 9.55
N ASN A 13 1.02 -4.77 9.23
CA ASN A 13 1.95 -5.42 10.16
C ASN A 13 1.28 -6.18 11.33
N LYS A 14 -0.05 -6.39 11.30
CA LYS A 14 -0.78 -7.15 12.33
C LYS A 14 -1.49 -8.40 11.82
N SER A 15 -1.79 -8.45 10.52
CA SER A 15 -2.48 -9.58 9.90
C SER A 15 -1.60 -10.20 8.82
N SER A 16 -1.59 -11.53 8.75
CA SER A 16 -0.85 -12.24 7.71
C SER A 16 -1.57 -12.10 6.36
N ARG A 17 -0.81 -12.16 5.26
CA ARG A 17 -1.40 -12.14 3.90
C ARG A 17 -2.36 -13.31 3.68
N LYS A 18 -2.11 -14.47 4.30
CA LYS A 18 -2.95 -15.67 4.16
C LYS A 18 -4.32 -15.48 4.80
N GLU A 19 -4.37 -14.94 6.01
CA GLU A 19 -5.64 -14.64 6.71
C GLU A 19 -6.46 -13.61 5.92
N VAL A 20 -5.82 -12.54 5.46
CA VAL A 20 -6.48 -11.51 4.63
C VAL A 20 -7.05 -12.13 3.34
N GLN A 21 -6.30 -13.05 2.71
CA GLN A 21 -6.75 -13.74 1.51
C GLN A 21 -7.96 -14.65 1.79
N GLN A 22 -7.95 -15.37 2.92
CA GLN A 22 -9.07 -16.22 3.32
C GLN A 22 -10.34 -15.39 3.57
N VAL A 23 -10.22 -14.28 4.32
CA VAL A 23 -11.35 -13.36 4.58
C VAL A 23 -11.85 -12.73 3.28
N ALA A 24 -10.95 -12.28 2.40
CA ALA A 24 -11.34 -11.72 1.11
C ALA A 24 -12.10 -12.74 0.24
N ASN A 25 -11.69 -14.01 0.24
CA ASN A 25 -12.39 -15.07 -0.49
C ASN A 25 -13.77 -15.33 0.11
N GLN A 26 -13.89 -15.39 1.44
CA GLN A 26 -15.18 -15.54 2.13
C GLN A 26 -16.12 -14.37 1.82
N LEU A 27 -15.60 -13.13 1.83
CA LEU A 27 -16.38 -11.94 1.51
C LEU A 27 -16.82 -11.92 0.06
N LYS A 28 -15.99 -12.37 -0.90
CA LYS A 28 -16.39 -12.50 -2.30
C LYS A 28 -17.50 -13.54 -2.50
N SER A 29 -17.45 -14.65 -1.76
CA SER A 29 -18.49 -15.69 -1.81
C SER A 29 -19.80 -15.23 -1.17
N ALA A 30 -19.73 -14.45 -0.07
CA ALA A 30 -20.90 -13.95 0.65
C ALA A 30 -21.49 -12.67 0.04
N ASN A 31 -20.66 -11.83 -0.57
CA ASN A 31 -21.05 -10.58 -1.20
C ASN A 31 -20.27 -10.37 -2.51
N SER A 32 -20.98 -10.42 -3.64
CA SER A 32 -20.38 -10.25 -4.96
C SER A 32 -19.80 -8.86 -5.23
N ASN A 33 -20.13 -7.84 -4.42
CA ASN A 33 -19.63 -6.48 -4.61
C ASN A 33 -18.63 -6.00 -3.54
N LEU A 34 -17.53 -6.75 -3.36
CA LEU A 34 -16.36 -6.26 -2.63
C LEU A 34 -15.61 -5.23 -3.49
N LEU A 35 -15.76 -3.95 -3.16
CA LEU A 35 -15.18 -2.82 -3.92
C LEU A 35 -13.65 -2.79 -3.84
N GLY A 36 -13.09 -3.27 -2.72
CA GLY A 36 -11.65 -3.32 -2.54
C GLY A 36 -11.22 -3.53 -1.09
N VAL A 37 -9.93 -3.32 -0.87
CA VAL A 37 -9.27 -3.49 0.42
C VAL A 37 -8.49 -2.23 0.77
N VAL A 38 -8.60 -1.77 2.01
CA VAL A 38 -7.82 -0.65 2.55
C VAL A 38 -6.81 -1.18 3.56
N LEU A 39 -5.54 -0.85 3.36
CA LEU A 39 -4.48 -1.12 4.32
C LEU A 39 -4.29 0.10 5.23
N ASN A 40 -4.58 -0.04 6.52
CA ASN A 40 -4.54 1.02 7.52
C ASN A 40 -3.35 0.86 8.48
N LYS A 41 -3.00 1.94 9.20
CA LYS A 41 -1.89 2.02 10.18
C LYS A 41 -0.50 1.75 9.60
N VAL A 42 -0.33 2.04 8.31
CA VAL A 42 0.94 1.84 7.59
C VAL A 42 2.04 2.68 8.23
N ASN A 43 3.12 2.02 8.69
CA ASN A 43 4.32 2.71 9.11
C ASN A 43 5.13 3.13 7.86
N TYR A 44 5.09 4.41 7.52
CA TYR A 44 5.83 4.94 6.37
C TYR A 44 7.33 5.06 6.62
N LYS A 45 7.78 5.05 7.89
CA LYS A 45 9.21 5.16 8.25
C LYS A 45 10.01 3.93 7.85
N GLU A 46 9.36 2.77 7.72
CA GLU A 46 10.01 1.51 7.31
C GLU A 46 10.13 1.35 5.79
N LYS A 47 9.45 2.18 4.98
CA LYS A 47 9.41 2.04 3.51
C LYS A 47 10.48 2.88 2.81
N GLY A 48 11.75 2.66 3.17
CA GLY A 48 12.93 3.19 2.46
C GLY A 48 13.19 2.58 1.08
N TYR A 49 12.27 1.77 0.52
CA TYR A 49 12.47 1.07 -0.76
C TYR A 49 11.92 1.82 -1.98
N TYR A 50 10.93 2.71 -1.82
CA TYR A 50 10.33 3.43 -2.96
C TYR A 50 11.02 4.76 -3.28
N SER A 51 11.80 5.32 -2.35
CA SER A 51 12.43 6.64 -2.48
C SER A 51 13.80 6.62 -3.19
N LYS A 52 14.40 5.45 -3.43
CA LYS A 52 15.78 5.38 -3.94
C LYS A 52 15.96 5.58 -5.44
N LYS A 53 14.89 5.56 -6.25
CA LYS A 53 15.06 5.59 -7.73
C LYS A 53 15.18 6.99 -8.35
N TYR A 54 14.86 8.06 -7.62
CA TYR A 54 14.85 9.42 -8.18
C TYR A 54 15.99 10.33 -7.70
N GLY A 55 16.88 9.85 -6.83
CA GLY A 55 17.92 10.70 -6.19
C GLY A 55 19.31 10.70 -6.85
N TYR A 56 19.57 9.88 -7.88
CA TYR A 56 20.94 9.65 -8.35
C TYR A 56 21.41 10.55 -9.51
N HIS A 57 20.57 11.48 -9.99
CA HIS A 57 20.85 12.32 -11.17
C HIS A 57 21.14 13.80 -10.85
N SER A 58 21.52 14.14 -9.61
CA SER A 58 21.75 15.55 -9.21
C SER A 58 23.20 15.90 -8.87
N TYR A 59 24.14 14.95 -8.90
CA TYR A 59 25.50 15.18 -8.34
C TYR A 59 26.60 15.59 -9.33
N TYR A 60 26.32 15.73 -10.63
CA TYR A 60 27.36 16.02 -11.65
C TYR A 60 27.09 17.26 -12.52
N GLY A 61 26.17 18.15 -12.12
CA GLY A 61 25.67 19.22 -12.99
C GLY A 61 26.07 20.65 -12.67
N GLY A 62 26.92 20.93 -11.67
CA GLY A 62 27.19 22.33 -11.34
C GLY A 62 28.19 22.59 -10.24
N TYR A 63 29.47 22.44 -10.53
CA TYR A 63 30.52 23.22 -9.85
C TYR A 63 31.48 23.76 -10.91
N GLY A 64 31.04 24.85 -11.51
CA GLY A 64 31.81 25.68 -12.42
C GLY A 64 31.26 27.10 -12.33
N LYS A 65 31.41 27.74 -11.17
CA LYS A 65 31.25 29.19 -10.98
C LYS A 65 32.12 29.68 -9.80
N THR A 66 33.10 30.54 -10.14
CA THR A 66 33.62 31.73 -9.42
C THR A 66 34.04 31.54 -7.95
N ASP A 67 35.28 31.79 -7.50
CA ASP A 67 36.45 32.52 -8.00
C ASP A 67 37.74 31.79 -7.60
#